data_AF-A0A1R2C147-F1
#
_entry.id   AF-A0A1R2C147-F1
#
_cell.length_a   1.000
_cell.length_b   1.000
_cell.length_c   1.000
_cell.angle_alpha   90.00
_cell.angle_beta   90.00
_cell.angle_gamma   90.00
#
_symmetry.space_group_name_H-M   'P 1'
#
loop_
_entity.id
_entity.type
_entity.pdbx_description
1 polymer ?
#
loop_
_entity_poly.entity_id
_entity_poly.type
_entity_poly.pdbx_seq_one_letter_code
_entity_poly.pdbx_strand_id
1 'polypeptide(L)'
;MNLLTSSPEIDFHECEVCQKKLLIKKAIECNDCNKYFCKLHIKSREDDFLVVCHECIRKRIHLEVSMEISSQIIEAKSELKSLKEKLKLSKQSLSSLDSKKKSIISNLQSKSKNHEENIEKLTSQYLQAKSHTEKIIPIEEQLQTNLSILTEKISELNKNFNKNERKKLEQNIELNLMKNEIVKLQKEVQDQSEKIKEYIPYLMLRKLACGTCRTKIKKHFSEEIMNGYQGRNSIIASVIYENEKKVSRKNMNGSERISSIRESIAGKRPENDSCNCRVF
;
A
#
# COMPACT_ATOMS: atom_id res chain seq x y z
N MET A 1 -154.27 -21.20 52.69
CA MET A 1 -152.93 -21.75 52.42
C MET A 1 -152.44 -21.14 51.12
N ASN A 2 -151.31 -20.44 51.10
CA ASN A 2 -150.56 -20.09 49.89
C ASN A 2 -149.09 -20.27 50.24
N LEU A 3 -148.46 -21.30 49.67
CA LEU A 3 -147.05 -21.58 49.89
C LEU A 3 -146.22 -20.64 49.01
N LEU A 4 -145.61 -19.63 49.64
CA LEU A 4 -144.53 -18.86 49.04
C LEU A 4 -143.30 -19.77 48.92
N THR A 5 -143.16 -20.45 47.78
CA THR A 5 -141.89 -21.07 47.39
C THR A 5 -140.99 -19.99 46.80
N SER A 6 -140.23 -19.31 47.66
CA SER A 6 -139.08 -18.53 47.23
C SER A 6 -138.04 -19.49 46.65
N SER A 7 -137.86 -19.47 45.32
CA SER A 7 -136.71 -20.12 44.68
C SER A 7 -135.43 -19.55 45.30
N PRO A 8 -134.43 -20.40 45.66
CA PRO A 8 -133.13 -19.87 46.05
C PRO A 8 -132.52 -19.15 44.86
N GLU A 9 -132.12 -17.89 45.05
CA GLU A 9 -131.23 -17.21 44.12
C GLU A 9 -129.91 -17.98 44.12
N ILE A 10 -129.69 -18.78 43.07
CA ILE A 10 -128.43 -19.49 42.89
C ILE A 10 -127.45 -18.45 42.38
N ASP A 11 -126.56 -17.97 43.24
CA ASP A 11 -125.44 -17.16 42.80
C ASP A 11 -124.57 -17.97 41.83
N PHE A 12 -124.25 -17.34 40.69
CA PHE A 12 -123.37 -17.90 39.67
C PHE A 12 -122.13 -17.01 39.54
N HIS A 13 -120.96 -17.63 39.47
CA HIS A 13 -119.75 -16.96 38.99
C HIS A 13 -119.59 -17.25 37.50
N GLU A 14 -119.02 -16.33 36.73
CA GLU A 14 -118.71 -16.56 35.32
C GLU A 14 -117.22 -16.86 35.14
N CYS A 15 -116.88 -17.79 34.24
CA CYS A 15 -115.49 -18.03 33.90
C CYS A 15 -114.95 -16.86 33.08
N GLU A 16 -113.96 -16.14 33.59
CA GLU A 16 -113.38 -14.95 32.94
C GLU A 16 -112.81 -15.18 31.52
N VAL A 17 -112.45 -16.43 31.17
CA VAL A 17 -111.90 -16.77 29.83
C VAL A 17 -112.98 -17.18 28.82
N CYS A 18 -113.98 -17.98 29.22
CA CYS A 18 -115.00 -18.51 28.30
C CYS A 18 -116.43 -18.04 28.59
N GLN A 19 -116.60 -17.09 29.51
CA GLN A 19 -117.86 -16.44 29.90
C GLN A 19 -118.99 -17.41 30.28
N LYS A 20 -118.63 -18.66 30.58
CA LYS A 20 -119.59 -19.71 30.96
C LYS A 20 -119.99 -19.54 32.42
N LYS A 21 -121.29 -19.46 32.69
CA LYS A 21 -121.86 -19.49 34.05
C LYS A 21 -121.49 -20.79 34.77
N LEU A 22 -120.96 -20.64 35.98
CA LEU A 22 -120.51 -21.69 36.87
C LEU A 22 -121.33 -21.63 38.16
N LEU A 23 -121.87 -22.78 38.57
CA LEU A 23 -122.35 -22.96 39.94
C LEU A 23 -121.17 -22.75 40.90
N ILE A 24 -121.40 -22.13 42.07
CA ILE A 24 -120.37 -21.81 43.07
C ILE A 24 -119.40 -22.99 43.30
N LYS A 25 -119.91 -24.22 43.51
CA LYS A 25 -119.13 -25.45 43.73
C LYS A 25 -118.24 -25.91 42.54
N LYS A 26 -118.34 -25.26 41.38
CA LYS A 26 -117.58 -25.54 40.15
C LYS A 26 -116.75 -24.34 39.67
N ALA A 27 -116.94 -23.17 40.28
CA ALA A 27 -116.05 -22.04 40.12
C ALA A 27 -114.79 -22.29 40.95
N ILE A 28 -113.63 -21.96 40.40
CA ILE A 28 -112.35 -22.04 41.10
C ILE A 28 -111.70 -20.67 40.98
N GLU A 29 -111.34 -20.09 42.11
CA GLU A 29 -110.64 -18.82 42.19
C GLU A 29 -109.16 -18.99 41.84
N CYS A 30 -108.58 -18.00 41.16
CA CYS A 30 -107.14 -17.95 40.88
C CYS A 30 -106.42 -17.13 41.96
N ASN A 31 -105.45 -17.75 42.63
CA ASN A 31 -104.73 -17.13 43.75
C ASN A 31 -103.87 -15.91 43.35
N ASP A 32 -103.53 -15.75 42.06
CA ASP A 32 -102.75 -14.63 41.54
C ASP A 32 -103.61 -13.40 41.17
N CYS A 33 -104.92 -13.56 40.97
CA CYS A 33 -105.78 -12.46 40.45
C CYS A 33 -107.23 -12.43 40.98
N ASN A 34 -107.57 -13.28 41.96
CA ASN A 34 -108.84 -13.32 42.68
C ASN A 34 -110.08 -13.34 41.74
N LYS A 35 -109.92 -14.05 40.63
CA LYS A 35 -110.91 -14.19 39.55
C LYS A 35 -111.35 -15.63 39.43
N TYR A 36 -112.60 -15.85 39.00
CA TYR A 36 -113.18 -17.18 38.87
C TYR A 36 -112.99 -17.78 37.49
N PHE A 37 -112.58 -19.04 37.44
CA PHE A 37 -112.38 -19.80 36.21
C PHE A 37 -112.98 -21.20 36.33
N CYS A 38 -113.20 -21.84 35.17
CA CYS A 38 -113.56 -23.25 35.09
C CYS A 38 -112.29 -24.13 35.10
N LYS A 39 -112.46 -25.43 35.40
CA LYS A 39 -111.36 -26.42 35.47
C LYS A 39 -110.46 -26.53 34.23
N LEU A 40 -110.87 -25.99 33.07
CA LEU A 40 -110.08 -26.03 31.83
C LEU A 40 -109.11 -24.84 31.67
N HIS A 41 -109.28 -23.76 32.45
CA HIS A 41 -108.47 -22.54 32.36
C HIS A 41 -107.61 -22.30 33.61
N ILE A 42 -107.47 -23.34 34.42
CA ILE A 42 -106.78 -23.35 35.70
C ILE A 42 -105.85 -24.56 35.73
N LYS A 43 -104.65 -24.37 36.27
CA LYS A 43 -103.67 -25.43 36.49
C LYS A 43 -103.26 -25.42 37.98
N SER A 44 -103.32 -26.58 38.61
CA SER A 44 -102.66 -26.80 39.91
C SER A 44 -101.16 -26.91 39.70
N ARG A 45 -100.36 -26.32 40.59
CA ARG A 45 -98.96 -26.71 40.71
C ARG A 45 -98.86 -28.12 41.31
N GLU A 46 -97.79 -28.83 40.99
CA GLU A 46 -97.56 -30.19 41.50
C GLU A 46 -97.04 -30.16 42.95
N ASP A 47 -96.35 -29.07 43.35
CA ASP A 47 -95.75 -28.90 44.69
C ASP A 47 -96.50 -27.92 45.62
N ASP A 48 -97.45 -27.15 45.10
CA ASP A 48 -98.22 -26.14 45.86
C ASP A 48 -99.72 -26.42 45.71
N PHE A 49 -100.49 -26.43 46.82
CA PHE A 49 -101.97 -26.43 46.80
C PHE A 49 -102.59 -25.14 46.19
N LEU A 50 -101.75 -24.25 45.66
CA LEU A 50 -102.13 -22.99 45.04
C LEU A 50 -102.62 -23.23 43.60
N VAL A 51 -103.76 -22.63 43.27
CA VAL A 51 -104.43 -22.83 41.99
C VAL A 51 -104.37 -21.54 41.17
N VAL A 52 -103.80 -21.61 39.97
CA VAL A 52 -103.49 -20.42 39.16
C VAL A 52 -104.08 -20.56 37.76
N CYS A 53 -104.66 -19.49 37.23
CA CYS A 53 -105.21 -19.46 35.89
C CYS A 53 -104.10 -19.40 34.82
N HIS A 54 -104.42 -19.88 33.61
CA HIS A 54 -103.46 -19.95 32.51
C HIS A 54 -102.92 -18.57 32.11
N GLU A 55 -103.71 -17.51 32.30
CA GLU A 55 -103.29 -16.14 32.00
C GLU A 55 -102.20 -15.63 32.95
N CYS A 56 -102.33 -15.89 34.26
CA CYS A 56 -101.33 -15.51 35.25
C CYS A 56 -100.04 -16.32 35.08
N ILE A 57 -100.14 -17.62 34.78
CA ILE A 57 -98.98 -18.45 34.42
C ILE A 57 -98.27 -17.88 33.18
N ARG A 58 -99.02 -17.53 32.12
CA ARG A 58 -98.46 -16.94 30.90
C ARG A 58 -97.80 -15.58 31.16
N LYS A 59 -98.40 -14.73 32.00
CA LYS A 59 -97.82 -13.44 32.43
C LYS A 59 -96.52 -13.63 33.20
N ARG A 60 -96.46 -14.62 34.10
CA ARG A 60 -95.25 -14.95 34.89
C ARG A 60 -94.11 -15.43 33.99
N ILE A 61 -94.36 -16.41 33.12
CA ILE A 61 -93.37 -16.91 32.15
C ILE A 61 -92.90 -15.77 31.22
N HIS A 62 -93.82 -14.93 30.75
CA HIS A 62 -93.44 -13.77 29.92
C HIS A 62 -92.54 -12.79 30.68
N LEU A 63 -92.80 -12.54 31.98
CA LEU A 63 -91.96 -11.68 32.81
C LEU A 63 -90.57 -12.28 33.02
N GLU A 64 -90.49 -13.57 33.39
CA GLU A 64 -89.23 -14.30 33.58
C GLU A 64 -88.36 -14.26 32.31
N VAL A 65 -88.93 -14.63 31.16
CA VAL A 65 -88.26 -14.57 29.84
C VAL A 65 -87.87 -13.13 29.46
N SER A 66 -88.73 -12.14 29.74
CA SER A 66 -88.40 -10.72 29.46
C SER A 66 -87.24 -10.22 30.32
N MET A 67 -87.14 -10.65 31.57
CA MET A 67 -86.03 -10.31 32.46
C MET A 67 -84.72 -10.97 32.01
N GLU A 68 -84.77 -12.26 31.64
CA GLU A 68 -83.60 -12.98 31.12
C GLU A 68 -83.06 -12.35 29.83
N ILE A 69 -83.94 -12.09 28.85
CA ILE A 69 -83.59 -11.39 27.60
C ILE A 69 -83.02 -9.99 27.91
N SER A 70 -83.55 -9.28 28.90
CA SER A 70 -83.03 -7.97 29.31
C SER A 70 -81.61 -8.07 29.88
N SER A 71 -81.29 -9.10 30.68
CA SER A 71 -79.93 -9.33 31.17
C SER A 71 -78.96 -9.62 30.02
N GLN A 72 -79.31 -10.55 29.13
CA GLN A 72 -78.51 -10.91 27.97
C GLN A 72 -78.24 -9.68 27.05
N ILE A 73 -79.24 -8.80 26.87
CA ILE A 73 -79.07 -7.54 26.11
C ILE A 73 -78.11 -6.58 26.82
N ILE A 74 -78.12 -6.48 28.15
CA ILE A 74 -77.19 -5.63 28.92
C ILE A 74 -75.76 -6.17 28.81
N GLU A 75 -75.59 -7.48 28.99
CA GLU A 75 -74.30 -8.18 28.86
C GLU A 75 -73.72 -7.98 27.45
N ALA A 76 -74.46 -8.31 26.40
CA ALA A 76 -74.04 -8.15 25.00
C ALA A 76 -73.70 -6.67 24.65
N LYS A 77 -74.43 -5.69 25.21
CA LYS A 77 -74.09 -4.26 25.05
C LYS A 77 -72.77 -3.90 25.74
N SER A 78 -72.49 -4.48 26.91
CA SER A 78 -71.23 -4.26 27.63
C SER A 78 -70.03 -4.86 26.89
N GLU A 79 -70.18 -6.07 26.35
CA GLU A 79 -69.16 -6.72 25.51
C GLU A 79 -68.91 -5.95 24.23
N LEU A 80 -69.97 -5.52 23.53
CA LEU A 80 -69.87 -4.68 22.34
C LEU A 80 -69.10 -3.38 22.60
N LYS A 81 -69.30 -2.75 23.78
CA LYS A 81 -68.55 -1.56 24.19
C LYS A 81 -67.08 -1.89 24.42
N SER A 82 -66.77 -2.96 25.16
CA SER A 82 -65.40 -3.44 25.39
C SER A 82 -64.66 -3.76 24.08
N LEU A 83 -65.32 -4.44 23.14
CA LEU A 83 -64.77 -4.75 21.82
C LEU A 83 -64.53 -3.49 20.98
N LYS A 84 -65.41 -2.49 21.04
CA LYS A 84 -65.21 -1.19 20.36
C LYS A 84 -64.02 -0.42 20.94
N GLU A 85 -63.81 -0.46 22.25
CA GLU A 85 -62.66 0.17 22.91
C GLU A 85 -61.35 -0.56 22.55
N LYS A 86 -61.32 -1.90 22.61
CA LYS A 86 -60.19 -2.72 22.13
C LYS A 86 -59.85 -2.45 20.66
N LEU A 87 -60.85 -2.33 19.78
CA LEU A 87 -60.67 -2.00 18.37
C LEU A 87 -60.08 -0.58 18.18
N LYS A 88 -60.52 0.40 18.97
CA LYS A 88 -59.98 1.77 18.95
C LYS A 88 -58.51 1.79 19.37
N LEU A 89 -58.16 1.12 20.46
CA LEU A 89 -56.78 1.01 20.93
C LEU A 89 -55.88 0.27 19.92
N SER A 90 -56.38 -0.81 19.32
CA SER A 90 -55.67 -1.54 18.26
C SER A 90 -55.37 -0.65 17.05
N LYS A 91 -56.34 0.13 16.57
CA LYS A 91 -56.14 1.09 15.47
C LYS A 91 -55.10 2.18 15.80
N GLN A 92 -55.09 2.68 17.04
CA GLN A 92 -54.08 3.66 17.50
C GLN A 92 -52.69 3.04 17.64
N SER A 93 -52.59 1.79 18.09
CA SER A 93 -51.33 1.04 18.14
C SER A 93 -50.77 0.81 16.74
N LEU A 94 -51.62 0.38 15.80
CA LEU A 94 -51.23 0.13 14.41
C LEU A 94 -50.71 1.40 13.71
N SER A 95 -51.39 2.54 13.86
CA SER A 95 -50.90 3.81 13.29
C SER A 95 -49.59 4.31 13.93
N SER A 96 -49.36 4.03 15.22
CA SER A 96 -48.07 4.27 15.88
C SER A 96 -46.96 3.37 15.34
N LEU A 97 -47.25 2.09 15.09
CA LEU A 97 -46.32 1.15 14.48
C LEU A 97 -45.99 1.52 13.02
N ASP A 98 -46.98 1.94 12.23
CA ASP A 98 -46.76 2.35 10.83
C ASP A 98 -45.92 3.64 10.72
N SER A 99 -46.12 4.61 11.62
CA SER A 99 -45.28 5.83 11.66
C SER A 99 -43.84 5.52 12.10
N LYS A 100 -43.65 4.65 13.10
CA LYS A 100 -42.33 4.12 13.48
C LYS A 100 -41.66 3.38 12.32
N LYS A 101 -42.39 2.51 11.62
CA LYS A 101 -41.92 1.78 10.43
C LYS A 101 -41.45 2.74 9.33
N LYS A 102 -42.23 3.78 9.00
CA LYS A 102 -41.85 4.81 8.03
C LYS A 102 -40.59 5.58 8.45
N SER A 103 -40.48 5.95 9.73
CA SER A 103 -39.29 6.61 10.27
C SER A 103 -38.04 5.72 10.18
N ILE A 104 -38.14 4.44 10.54
CA ILE A 104 -37.04 3.48 10.43
C ILE A 104 -36.61 3.29 8.97
N ILE A 105 -37.55 3.17 8.02
CA ILE A 105 -37.23 3.05 6.59
C ILE A 105 -36.47 4.29 6.09
N SER A 106 -36.94 5.51 6.42
CA SER A 106 -36.26 6.76 6.04
C SER A 106 -34.83 6.87 6.65
N ASN A 107 -34.68 6.48 7.92
CA ASN A 107 -33.38 6.43 8.60
C ASN A 107 -32.43 5.38 8.00
N LEU A 108 -32.95 4.27 7.48
CA LEU A 108 -32.14 3.26 6.78
C LEU A 108 -31.73 3.73 5.38
N GLN A 109 -32.64 4.36 4.63
CA GLN A 109 -32.35 4.92 3.30
C GLN A 109 -31.29 6.02 3.36
N SER A 110 -31.41 6.96 4.30
CA SER A 110 -30.39 8.01 4.49
C SER A 110 -29.03 7.45 4.92
N LYS A 111 -29.01 6.44 5.80
CA LYS A 111 -27.76 5.73 6.13
C LYS A 111 -27.15 4.98 4.94
N SER A 112 -27.95 4.27 4.13
CA SER A 112 -27.47 3.57 2.94
C SER A 112 -26.77 4.53 1.98
N LYS A 113 -27.44 5.65 1.64
CA LYS A 113 -26.87 6.69 0.78
C LYS A 113 -25.57 7.28 1.34
N ASN A 114 -25.53 7.59 2.64
CA ASN A 114 -24.31 8.06 3.28
C ASN A 114 -23.18 7.00 3.25
N HIS A 115 -23.49 5.70 3.33
CA HIS A 115 -22.49 4.64 3.22
C HIS A 115 -22.00 4.47 1.77
N GLU A 116 -22.88 4.54 0.79
CA GLU A 116 -22.55 4.53 -0.65
C GLU A 116 -21.61 5.69 -1.01
N GLU A 117 -21.95 6.93 -0.65
CA GLU A 117 -21.10 8.12 -0.86
C GLU A 117 -19.72 8.00 -0.20
N ASN A 118 -19.65 7.39 1.00
CA ASN A 118 -18.37 7.13 1.66
C ASN A 118 -17.54 6.03 0.97
N ILE A 119 -18.18 4.98 0.45
CA ILE A 119 -17.51 3.91 -0.31
C ILE A 119 -16.94 4.47 -1.62
N GLU A 120 -17.69 5.30 -2.35
CA GLU A 120 -17.21 5.97 -3.58
C GLU A 120 -16.00 6.87 -3.31
N LYS A 121 -16.06 7.66 -2.22
CA LYS A 121 -14.96 8.52 -1.79
C LYS A 121 -13.70 7.73 -1.41
N LEU A 122 -13.84 6.67 -0.61
CA LEU A 122 -12.71 5.81 -0.21
C LEU A 122 -12.13 5.05 -1.41
N THR A 123 -12.97 4.58 -2.34
CA THR A 123 -12.53 3.93 -3.58
C THR A 123 -11.74 4.89 -4.45
N SER A 124 -12.19 6.14 -4.58
CA SER A 124 -11.49 7.19 -5.32
C SER A 124 -10.12 7.52 -4.70
N GLN A 125 -10.04 7.62 -3.37
CA GLN A 125 -8.78 7.82 -2.65
C GLN A 125 -7.82 6.64 -2.80
N TYR A 126 -8.33 5.41 -2.73
CA TYR A 126 -7.53 4.20 -2.95
C TYR A 126 -6.97 4.13 -4.38
N LEU A 127 -7.77 4.43 -5.40
CA LEU A 127 -7.31 4.46 -6.79
C LEU A 127 -6.26 5.55 -7.03
N GLN A 128 -6.42 6.73 -6.42
CA GLN A 128 -5.40 7.79 -6.47
C GLN A 128 -4.09 7.31 -5.82
N ALA A 129 -4.15 6.79 -4.60
CA ALA A 129 -2.98 6.27 -3.88
C ALA A 129 -2.27 5.16 -4.67
N LYS A 130 -3.03 4.17 -5.17
CA LYS A 130 -2.52 3.10 -6.03
C LYS A 130 -1.80 3.65 -7.26
N SER A 131 -2.41 4.58 -7.99
CA SER A 131 -1.80 5.21 -9.17
C SER A 131 -0.53 6.02 -8.86
N HIS A 132 -0.40 6.51 -7.61
CA HIS A 132 0.80 7.20 -7.15
C HIS A 132 1.90 6.20 -6.80
N THR A 133 1.57 5.07 -6.16
CA THR A 133 2.52 3.98 -5.88
C THR A 133 3.05 3.35 -7.17
N GLU A 134 2.16 3.07 -8.14
CA GLU A 134 2.52 2.55 -9.47
C GLU A 134 3.45 3.48 -10.26
N LYS A 135 3.45 4.79 -9.96
CA LYS A 135 4.41 5.77 -10.51
C LYS A 135 5.71 5.88 -9.73
N ILE A 136 5.71 5.65 -8.42
CA ILE A 136 6.92 5.71 -7.59
C ILE A 136 7.82 4.50 -7.86
N ILE A 137 7.26 3.29 -7.91
CA ILE A 137 8.06 2.04 -7.99
C ILE A 137 9.08 2.07 -9.16
N PRO A 138 8.71 2.41 -10.40
CA PRO A 138 9.68 2.50 -11.50
C PRO A 138 10.76 3.57 -11.31
N ILE A 139 10.44 4.67 -10.60
CA ILE A 139 11.41 5.74 -10.29
C ILE A 139 12.40 5.24 -9.24
N GLU A 140 11.94 4.51 -8.23
CA GLU A 140 12.79 3.90 -7.20
C GLU A 140 13.74 2.85 -7.80
N GLU A 141 13.23 1.95 -8.65
CA GLU A 141 14.03 0.97 -9.39
C GLU A 141 15.08 1.65 -10.29
N GLN A 142 14.70 2.72 -11.00
CA GLN A 142 15.63 3.49 -11.83
C GLN A 142 16.71 4.20 -11.00
N LEU A 143 16.34 4.81 -9.86
CA LEU A 143 17.29 5.46 -8.95
C LEU A 143 18.26 4.45 -8.34
N GLN A 144 17.80 3.26 -7.95
CA GLN A 144 18.64 2.20 -7.40
C GLN A 144 19.61 1.64 -8.46
N THR A 145 19.16 1.49 -9.71
CA THR A 145 20.01 1.12 -10.84
C THR A 145 21.10 2.18 -11.09
N ASN A 146 20.71 3.47 -11.12
CA ASN A 146 21.66 4.59 -11.28
C ASN A 146 22.68 4.65 -10.13
N LEU A 147 22.26 4.38 -8.90
CA LEU A 147 23.14 4.37 -7.73
C LEU A 147 24.16 3.23 -7.79
N SER A 148 23.77 2.04 -8.28
CA SER A 148 24.72 0.94 -8.54
C SER A 148 25.78 1.35 -9.58
N ILE A 149 25.34 1.89 -10.72
CA ILE A 149 26.24 2.35 -11.81
C ILE A 149 27.21 3.44 -11.32
N LEU A 150 26.74 4.39 -10.51
CA LEU A 150 27.60 5.43 -9.93
C LEU A 150 28.61 4.85 -8.93
N THR A 151 28.20 3.88 -8.12
CA THR A 151 29.08 3.21 -7.15
C THR A 151 30.20 2.44 -7.86
N GLU A 152 29.88 1.74 -8.95
CA GLU A 152 30.87 1.06 -9.79
C GLU A 152 31.86 2.05 -10.43
N LYS A 153 31.37 3.15 -11.00
CA LYS A 153 32.22 4.22 -11.58
C LYS A 153 33.14 4.85 -10.54
N ILE A 154 32.67 5.10 -9.32
CA ILE A 154 33.50 5.62 -8.22
C ILE A 154 34.59 4.60 -7.83
N SER A 155 34.25 3.31 -7.77
CA SER A 155 35.22 2.23 -7.52
C SER A 155 36.30 2.16 -8.60
N GLU A 156 35.93 2.29 -9.87
CA GLU A 156 36.87 2.31 -11.00
C GLU A 156 37.75 3.57 -11.00
N LEU A 157 37.17 4.74 -10.78
CA LEU A 157 37.92 6.00 -10.65
C LEU A 157 38.93 5.93 -9.50
N ASN A 158 38.56 5.38 -8.35
CA ASN A 158 39.48 5.20 -7.22
C ASN A 158 40.64 4.23 -7.55
N LYS A 159 40.37 3.12 -8.27
CA LYS A 159 41.42 2.21 -8.74
C LYS A 159 42.39 2.92 -9.69
N ASN A 160 41.86 3.71 -10.63
CA ASN A 160 42.66 4.47 -11.60
C ASN A 160 43.47 5.59 -10.94
N PHE A 161 42.89 6.31 -9.97
CA PHE A 161 43.56 7.32 -9.17
C PHE A 161 44.75 6.72 -8.40
N ASN A 162 44.53 5.63 -7.66
CA ASN A 162 45.58 4.93 -6.92
C ASN A 162 46.70 4.39 -7.83
N LYS A 163 46.37 3.93 -9.05
CA LYS A 163 47.35 3.51 -10.06
C LYS A 163 48.19 4.69 -10.57
N ASN A 164 47.57 5.86 -10.76
CA ASN A 164 48.27 7.06 -11.23
C ASN A 164 49.17 7.67 -10.15
N GLU A 165 48.74 7.69 -8.88
CA GLU A 165 49.60 8.13 -7.77
C GLU A 165 50.84 7.23 -7.60
N ARG A 166 50.70 5.90 -7.76
CA ARG A 166 51.87 4.99 -7.78
C ARG A 166 52.84 5.31 -8.92
N LYS A 167 52.33 5.46 -10.16
CA LYS A 167 53.18 5.85 -11.31
C LYS A 167 53.90 7.17 -11.11
N LYS A 168 53.23 8.16 -10.51
CA LYS A 168 53.81 9.47 -10.19
C LYS A 168 54.90 9.36 -9.12
N LEU A 169 54.75 8.46 -8.14
CA LEU A 169 55.80 8.13 -7.17
C LEU A 169 57.01 7.50 -7.86
N GLU A 170 56.79 6.50 -8.72
CA GLU A 170 57.83 5.82 -9.51
C GLU A 170 58.62 6.82 -10.38
N GLN A 171 57.92 7.68 -11.13
CA GLN A 171 58.52 8.74 -11.95
C GLN A 171 59.31 9.76 -11.12
N ASN A 172 58.85 10.12 -9.92
CA ASN A 172 59.59 11.01 -9.03
C ASN A 172 60.89 10.36 -8.49
N ILE A 173 60.87 9.04 -8.23
CA ILE A 173 62.07 8.29 -7.84
C ILE A 173 63.07 8.27 -9.00
N GLU A 174 62.63 7.93 -10.20
CA GLU A 174 63.45 7.91 -11.42
C GLU A 174 64.06 9.29 -11.75
N LEU A 175 63.26 10.36 -11.66
CA LEU A 175 63.72 11.74 -11.82
C LEU A 175 64.82 12.10 -10.82
N ASN A 176 64.70 11.67 -9.55
CA ASN A 176 65.71 11.93 -8.53
C ASN A 176 66.99 11.13 -8.76
N LEU A 177 66.88 9.88 -9.25
CA LEU A 177 68.05 9.09 -9.67
C LEU A 177 68.79 9.78 -10.83
N MET A 178 68.08 10.19 -11.88
CA MET A 178 68.68 10.92 -13.01
C MET A 178 69.32 12.25 -12.59
N LYS A 179 68.70 13.01 -11.67
CA LYS A 179 69.31 14.23 -11.10
C LYS A 179 70.63 13.94 -10.39
N ASN A 180 70.69 12.88 -9.57
CA ASN A 180 71.91 12.49 -8.87
C ASN A 180 73.01 12.05 -9.85
N GLU A 181 72.64 11.33 -10.92
CA GLU A 181 73.58 10.92 -11.97
C GLU A 181 74.09 12.12 -12.79
N ILE A 182 73.24 13.10 -13.11
CA ILE A 182 73.67 14.37 -13.73
C ILE A 182 74.68 15.10 -12.84
N VAL A 183 74.44 15.20 -11.53
CA VAL A 183 75.39 15.83 -10.59
C VAL A 183 76.73 15.08 -10.55
N LYS A 184 76.70 13.74 -10.57
CA LYS A 184 77.91 12.91 -10.65
C LYS A 184 78.69 13.13 -11.95
N LEU A 185 78.01 13.10 -13.10
CA LEU A 185 78.62 13.33 -14.42
C LEU A 185 79.16 14.75 -14.56
N GLN A 186 78.45 15.76 -14.05
CA GLN A 186 78.94 17.14 -14.00
C GLN A 186 80.25 17.25 -13.21
N LYS A 187 80.35 16.54 -12.07
CA LYS A 187 81.59 16.48 -11.30
C LYS A 187 82.70 15.76 -12.06
N GLU A 188 82.42 14.61 -12.69
CA GLU A 188 83.41 13.88 -13.49
C GLU A 188 83.93 14.71 -14.69
N VAL A 189 83.07 15.48 -15.37
CA VAL A 189 83.45 16.41 -16.44
C VAL A 189 84.30 17.57 -15.89
N GLN A 190 83.97 18.11 -14.71
CA GLN A 190 84.78 19.14 -14.06
C GLN A 190 86.16 18.61 -13.66
N ASP A 191 86.22 17.46 -12.99
CA ASP A 191 87.46 16.79 -12.57
C ASP A 191 88.37 16.46 -13.78
N GLN A 192 87.80 16.06 -14.92
CA GLN A 192 88.56 15.86 -16.16
C GLN A 192 89.01 17.17 -16.80
N SER A 193 88.14 18.20 -16.81
CA SER A 193 88.48 19.55 -17.31
C SER A 193 89.64 20.18 -16.53
N GLU A 194 89.70 19.94 -15.22
CA GLU A 194 90.81 20.39 -14.36
C GLU A 194 92.10 19.62 -14.68
N LYS A 195 92.07 18.29 -14.73
CA LYS A 195 93.24 17.47 -15.15
C LYS A 195 93.77 17.87 -16.53
N ILE A 196 92.89 18.12 -17.50
CA ILE A 196 93.31 18.55 -18.85
C ILE A 196 94.07 19.89 -18.80
N LYS A 197 93.70 20.83 -17.91
CA LYS A 197 94.41 22.11 -17.74
C LYS A 197 95.79 21.95 -17.08
N GLU A 198 96.01 20.90 -16.28
CA GLU A 198 97.32 20.59 -15.70
C GLU A 198 98.30 20.11 -16.78
N TYR A 199 97.86 19.21 -17.67
CA TYR A 199 98.72 18.65 -18.73
C TYR A 199 98.82 19.52 -19.99
N ILE A 200 97.81 20.32 -20.29
CA ILE A 200 97.79 21.20 -21.47
C ILE A 200 97.95 22.66 -21.01
N PRO A 201 99.17 23.23 -21.00
CA PRO A 201 99.34 24.65 -20.78
C PRO A 201 98.69 25.41 -21.94
N TYR A 202 97.56 26.06 -21.66
CA TYR A 202 96.84 26.94 -22.59
C TYR A 202 97.64 28.22 -22.88
N LEU A 203 98.74 28.06 -23.61
CA LEU A 203 99.59 29.14 -24.07
C LEU A 203 98.86 29.96 -25.14
N MET A 204 98.29 31.07 -24.70
CA MET A 204 97.68 32.07 -25.57
C MET A 204 98.70 32.62 -26.58
N LEU A 205 98.68 32.07 -27.80
CA LEU A 205 99.48 32.47 -28.98
C LEU A 205 99.47 33.98 -29.27
N ARG A 206 98.54 34.75 -28.67
CA ARG A 206 98.51 36.22 -28.69
C ARG A 206 99.79 36.90 -28.20
N LYS A 207 100.63 36.25 -27.37
CA LYS A 207 101.86 36.86 -26.80
C LYS A 207 103.18 36.23 -27.25
N LEU A 208 103.15 35.18 -28.08
CA LEU A 208 104.34 34.35 -28.41
C LEU A 208 104.83 34.46 -29.85
N ALA A 209 104.11 35.16 -30.73
CA ALA A 209 104.48 35.33 -32.13
C ALA A 209 104.02 36.70 -32.66
N CYS A 210 104.82 37.30 -33.55
CA CYS A 210 104.42 38.51 -34.28
C CYS A 210 103.20 38.24 -35.17
N GLY A 211 102.48 39.29 -35.58
CA GLY A 211 101.20 39.17 -36.29
C GLY A 211 101.25 38.25 -37.51
N THR A 212 102.28 38.37 -38.35
CA THR A 212 102.49 37.54 -39.56
C THR A 212 102.75 36.08 -39.23
N CYS A 213 103.65 35.78 -38.28
CA CYS A 213 103.91 34.41 -37.84
C CYS A 213 102.68 33.78 -37.19
N ARG A 214 101.95 34.54 -36.38
CA ARG A 214 100.68 34.08 -35.76
C ARG A 214 99.62 33.73 -36.80
N THR A 215 99.51 34.47 -37.90
CA THR A 215 98.59 34.14 -39.01
C THR A 215 99.03 32.86 -39.73
N LYS A 216 100.34 32.68 -39.99
CA LYS A 216 100.87 31.43 -40.57
C LYS A 216 100.61 30.22 -39.67
N ILE A 217 100.93 30.33 -38.37
CA ILE A 217 100.68 29.26 -37.38
C ILE A 217 99.18 28.95 -37.29
N LYS A 218 98.31 29.96 -37.22
CA LYS A 218 96.85 29.76 -37.19
C LYS A 218 96.36 29.07 -38.47
N LYS A 219 96.88 29.44 -39.64
CA LYS A 219 96.52 28.82 -40.93
C LYS A 219 96.97 27.36 -40.98
N HIS A 220 98.22 27.07 -40.60
CA HIS A 220 98.77 25.71 -40.55
C HIS A 220 97.99 24.81 -39.57
N PHE A 221 97.72 25.28 -38.36
CA PHE A 221 96.88 24.54 -37.40
C PHE A 221 95.44 24.34 -37.93
N SER A 222 94.85 25.34 -38.61
CA SER A 222 93.52 25.14 -39.20
C SER A 222 93.56 24.15 -40.37
N GLU A 223 94.62 24.16 -41.17
CA GLU A 223 94.83 23.20 -42.26
C GLU A 223 95.07 21.79 -41.71
N GLU A 224 95.86 21.61 -40.64
CA GLU A 224 96.02 20.30 -39.96
C GLU A 224 94.73 19.80 -39.30
N ILE A 225 93.96 20.66 -38.64
CA ILE A 225 92.67 20.29 -38.05
C ILE A 225 91.66 19.89 -39.13
N MET A 226 91.62 20.62 -40.25
CA MET A 226 90.71 20.33 -41.37
C MET A 226 91.16 19.10 -42.19
N ASN A 227 92.47 18.93 -42.42
CA ASN A 227 93.04 17.76 -43.08
C ASN A 227 92.87 16.49 -42.22
N GLY A 228 93.01 16.61 -40.90
CA GLY A 228 92.68 15.55 -39.95
C GLY A 228 91.19 15.14 -39.99
N TYR A 229 90.30 16.05 -40.40
CA TYR A 229 88.88 15.77 -40.63
C TYR A 229 88.57 15.13 -41.99
N GLN A 230 89.45 15.23 -42.99
CA GLN A 230 89.15 14.87 -44.38
C GLN A 230 89.42 13.41 -44.78
N GLY A 231 89.87 12.54 -43.88
CA GLY A 231 90.22 11.15 -44.26
C GLY A 231 89.94 10.05 -43.24
N ARG A 232 89.96 10.34 -41.93
CA ARG A 232 89.65 9.37 -40.87
C ARG A 232 89.02 10.10 -39.70
N ASN A 233 87.98 9.50 -39.11
CA ASN A 233 87.32 9.80 -37.83
C ASN A 233 87.84 11.07 -37.10
N SER A 234 86.96 12.08 -36.97
CA SER A 234 87.15 13.29 -36.13
C SER A 234 88.07 13.05 -34.93
N ILE A 235 88.92 14.02 -34.56
CA ILE A 235 89.83 13.91 -33.41
C ILE A 235 89.11 13.35 -32.15
N ILE A 236 87.86 13.76 -31.93
CA ILE A 236 86.98 13.23 -30.87
C ILE A 236 86.68 11.74 -31.07
N ALA A 237 86.22 11.36 -32.27
CA ALA A 237 85.98 9.97 -32.65
C ALA A 237 87.24 9.09 -32.65
N SER A 238 88.43 9.65 -32.92
CA SER A 238 89.71 8.92 -32.83
C SER A 238 90.06 8.57 -31.38
N VAL A 239 89.87 9.52 -30.44
CA VAL A 239 90.04 9.30 -28.99
C VAL A 239 89.02 8.30 -28.45
N ILE A 240 87.75 8.39 -28.89
CA ILE A 240 86.69 7.42 -28.53
C ILE A 240 87.08 6.01 -29.03
N TYR A 241 87.43 5.88 -30.31
CA TYR A 241 87.74 4.58 -30.92
C TYR A 241 89.02 3.93 -30.38
N GLU A 242 90.02 4.72 -29.97
CA GLU A 242 91.17 4.22 -29.21
C GLU A 242 90.79 3.67 -27.83
N ASN A 243 89.90 4.34 -27.11
CA ASN A 243 89.43 3.88 -25.81
C ASN A 243 88.60 2.59 -25.93
N GLU A 244 87.70 2.49 -26.92
CA GLU A 244 86.96 1.26 -27.24
C GLU A 244 87.90 0.09 -27.58
N LYS A 245 88.97 0.33 -28.34
CA LYS A 245 90.02 -0.68 -28.59
C LYS A 245 90.79 -1.07 -27.34
N LYS A 246 91.09 -0.13 -26.44
CA LYS A 246 91.79 -0.41 -25.16
C LYS A 246 90.93 -1.24 -24.20
N VAL A 247 89.62 -0.97 -24.12
CA VAL A 247 88.66 -1.79 -23.37
C VAL A 247 88.54 -3.18 -23.99
N SER A 248 88.38 -3.28 -25.31
CA SER A 248 88.28 -4.56 -26.02
C SER A 248 89.52 -5.45 -25.85
N ARG A 249 90.72 -4.86 -25.90
CA ARG A 249 91.99 -5.60 -25.66
C ARG A 249 92.17 -6.06 -24.22
N LYS A 250 91.63 -5.35 -23.23
CA LYS A 250 91.61 -5.83 -21.83
C LYS A 250 90.75 -7.08 -21.67
N ASN A 251 89.64 -7.19 -22.40
CA ASN A 251 88.75 -8.34 -22.31
C ASN A 251 89.27 -9.57 -23.09
N MET A 252 90.02 -9.40 -24.18
CA MET A 252 90.57 -10.54 -24.93
C MET A 252 91.79 -11.20 -24.27
N ASN A 253 92.61 -10.47 -23.50
CA ASN A 253 93.77 -11.04 -22.79
C ASN A 253 93.42 -11.62 -21.41
N GLY A 254 92.13 -11.70 -21.05
CA GLY A 254 91.64 -12.26 -19.79
C GLY A 254 90.88 -13.58 -19.93
N SER A 255 90.87 -14.19 -21.12
CA SER A 255 90.05 -15.37 -21.43
C SER A 255 90.88 -16.61 -21.73
N GLU A 256 91.44 -17.24 -20.69
CA GLU A 256 91.78 -18.67 -20.75
C GLU A 256 91.75 -19.35 -19.37
N ARG A 257 90.53 -19.75 -18.96
CA ARG A 257 90.18 -20.97 -18.15
C ARG A 257 88.84 -20.79 -17.42
N ILE A 258 87.76 -21.26 -18.03
CA ILE A 258 87.03 -22.48 -17.62
C ILE A 258 85.89 -22.73 -18.62
N SER A 259 85.61 -24.01 -18.83
CA SER A 259 84.80 -24.60 -19.90
C SER A 259 83.32 -24.76 -19.58
N SER A 260 82.48 -24.82 -20.64
CA SER A 260 81.15 -25.46 -20.66
C SER A 260 80.06 -24.72 -19.84
N ILE A 261 78.80 -24.58 -20.28
CA ILE A 261 77.90 -25.59 -20.83
C ILE A 261 76.97 -24.98 -21.91
N ARG A 262 76.55 -25.81 -22.89
CA ARG A 262 75.50 -25.50 -23.87
C ARG A 262 74.12 -25.48 -23.21
N GLU A 263 73.20 -24.65 -23.71
CA GLU A 263 72.01 -25.21 -24.39
C GLU A 263 71.32 -24.21 -25.32
N SER A 264 70.59 -24.74 -26.29
CA SER A 264 70.00 -24.02 -27.42
C SER A 264 68.49 -24.23 -27.47
N ILE A 265 67.75 -23.31 -28.12
CA ILE A 265 66.49 -23.47 -28.90
C ILE A 265 66.00 -22.02 -29.13
N ALA A 266 66.13 -21.37 -30.30
CA ALA A 266 65.61 -21.66 -31.65
C ALA A 266 64.06 -21.54 -31.76
N GLY A 267 63.54 -20.45 -32.36
CA GLY A 267 62.08 -20.24 -32.38
C GLY A 267 61.49 -19.04 -33.15
N LYS A 268 61.89 -18.81 -34.41
CA LYS A 268 61.10 -18.16 -35.50
C LYS A 268 60.34 -16.83 -35.25
N ARG A 269 60.81 -15.77 -35.90
CA ARG A 269 59.97 -14.79 -36.66
C ARG A 269 59.49 -15.45 -37.98
N PRO A 270 58.55 -14.90 -38.79
CA PRO A 270 58.27 -13.47 -39.05
C PRO A 270 56.72 -13.18 -39.14
N GLU A 271 56.11 -12.02 -39.49
CA GLU A 271 56.51 -10.59 -39.64
C GLU A 271 55.22 -9.68 -39.72
N ASN A 272 55.38 -8.45 -40.24
CA ASN A 272 54.39 -7.52 -40.84
C ASN A 272 53.56 -6.58 -39.93
N ASP A 273 54.01 -5.31 -39.94
CA ASP A 273 53.29 -4.13 -40.45
C ASP A 273 51.89 -3.78 -39.93
N SER A 274 51.81 -2.67 -39.20
CA SER A 274 51.45 -1.38 -39.84
C SER A 274 51.61 -0.20 -38.88
N CYS A 275 52.28 0.85 -39.35
CA CYS A 275 52.39 2.13 -38.63
C CYS A 275 51.23 3.04 -39.03
N ASN A 276 50.51 3.62 -38.06
CA ASN A 276 49.31 4.43 -38.34
C ASN A 276 49.49 5.86 -37.79
N CYS A 277 50.18 6.70 -38.57
CA CYS A 277 50.34 8.12 -38.28
C CYS A 277 49.07 8.89 -38.69
N ARG A 278 48.36 9.48 -37.71
CA ARG A 278 47.35 10.51 -38.00
C ARG A 278 48.02 11.88 -38.09
N VAL A 279 47.89 12.48 -39.26
CA VAL A 279 48.16 13.89 -39.53
C VAL A 279 47.01 14.73 -38.92
N PHE A 280 47.35 15.89 -38.37
CA PHE A 280 46.42 17.01 -38.12
C PHE A 280 46.54 18.00 -39.28
#